data_AF-A0A525CP26-F1
#
_entry.id   AF-A0A525CP26-F1
#
_cell.length_a   1.000
_cell.length_b   1.000
_cell.length_c   1.000
_cell.angle_alpha   90.00
_cell.angle_beta   90.00
_cell.angle_gamma   90.00
#
_symmetry.space_group_name_H-M   'P 1'
#
loop_
_entity.id
_entity.type
_entity.pdbx_description
1 polymer ?
#
loop_
_entity_poly.entity_id
_entity_poly.type
_entity_poly.pdbx_seq_one_letter_code
_entity_poly.pdbx_strand_id
1 'polypeptide(L)'
;MIYPELLLLISCFMVVTSLWIAVDRRRKLSRLTAKHNRISQEFSIMEEHYQELKASLDNEKEFQKDLQKAEVTTKLQIPRIKYLEEGNDSTDAPERYKYIKELLAHDFDSNKLSSLLCISTREADQLIALSRIANSE
;
A
#
# COMPACT_ATOMS: atom_id res chain seq x y z
N MET A 1 -2.10 23.26 92.02
CA MET A 1 -3.50 23.08 91.58
C MET A 1 -3.54 23.36 90.09
N ILE A 2 -3.84 22.37 89.27
CA ILE A 2 -4.01 22.53 87.82
C ILE A 2 -5.46 22.97 87.60
N TYR A 3 -5.67 24.07 86.87
CA TYR A 3 -7.00 24.64 86.65
C TYR A 3 -7.74 23.83 85.56
N PRO A 4 -8.89 23.19 85.88
CA PRO A 4 -9.63 22.35 84.92
C PRO A 4 -10.11 23.15 83.69
N GLU A 5 -10.38 24.44 83.87
CA GLU A 5 -10.76 25.36 82.78
C GLU A 5 -9.67 25.49 81.70
N LEU A 6 -8.39 25.48 82.09
CA LEU A 6 -7.29 25.55 81.13
C LEU A 6 -7.17 24.26 80.29
N LEU A 7 -7.45 23.10 80.89
CA LEU A 7 -7.46 21.83 80.17
C LEU A 7 -8.59 21.77 79.13
N LEU A 8 -9.76 22.30 79.47
CA LEU A 8 -10.88 22.39 78.53
C LEU A 8 -10.55 23.28 77.33
N LEU A 9 -9.97 24.46 77.57
CA LEU A 9 -9.55 25.36 76.51
C LEU A 9 -8.50 24.74 75.57
N ILE A 10 -7.51 24.04 76.12
CA ILE A 10 -6.48 23.35 75.33
C ILE A 10 -7.09 22.22 74.50
N SER A 11 -7.98 21.42 75.09
CA SER A 11 -8.67 20.34 74.36
C SER A 11 -9.53 20.87 73.21
N CYS A 12 -10.25 21.98 73.43
CA CYS A 12 -11.03 22.65 72.41
C CYS A 12 -10.14 23.17 71.27
N PHE A 13 -9.01 23.80 71.59
CA PHE A 13 -8.05 24.27 70.60
C PHE A 13 -7.46 23.12 69.76
N MET A 14 -7.14 21.99 70.38
CA MET A 14 -6.65 20.80 69.68
C MET A 14 -7.71 20.22 68.72
N VAL A 15 -8.98 20.19 69.13
CA VAL A 15 -10.08 19.72 68.28
C VAL A 15 -10.28 20.66 67.09
N VAL A 16 -10.30 21.97 67.31
CA VAL A 16 -10.49 22.97 66.24
C VAL A 16 -9.33 22.92 65.24
N THR A 17 -8.08 22.85 65.71
CA THR A 17 -6.91 22.76 64.82
C THR A 17 -6.89 21.46 64.04
N SER A 18 -7.26 20.33 64.66
CA SER A 18 -7.33 19.04 63.96
C SER A 18 -8.41 19.02 62.88
N LEU A 19 -9.58 19.61 63.14
CA LEU A 19 -10.66 19.77 62.16
C LEU A 19 -10.23 20.67 61.00
N TRP A 20 -9.55 21.78 61.30
CA TRP A 20 -9.05 22.70 60.28
C TRP A 20 -8.03 22.02 59.35
N ILE A 21 -7.06 21.29 59.93
CA ILE A 21 -6.07 20.51 59.16
C ILE A 21 -6.75 19.42 58.34
N ALA A 22 -7.75 18.72 58.89
CA ALA A 22 -8.49 17.69 58.18
C ALA A 22 -9.23 18.26 56.96
N VAL A 23 -9.87 19.43 57.11
CA VAL A 23 -10.55 20.12 56.00
C VAL A 23 -9.56 20.59 54.93
N ASP A 24 -8.43 21.17 55.32
CA ASP A 24 -7.40 21.60 54.36
C ASP A 24 -6.82 20.41 53.58
N ARG A 25 -6.52 19.29 54.26
CA ARG A 25 -6.06 18.06 53.61
C ARG A 25 -7.11 17.49 52.66
N ARG A 26 -8.39 17.47 53.03
CA ARG A 26 -9.47 17.03 52.13
C ARG A 26 -9.54 17.89 50.88
N ARG A 27 -9.44 19.22 51.02
CA ARG A 27 -9.43 20.14 49.87
C ARG A 27 -8.24 19.90 48.94
N LYS A 28 -7.04 19.70 49.50
CA LYS A 28 -5.84 19.36 48.72
C LYS A 28 -6.00 18.03 47.99
N LEU A 29 -6.55 17.02 48.66
CA LEU A 29 -6.81 15.71 48.06
C LEU A 29 -7.79 15.84 46.89
N SER A 30 -8.93 16.52 47.07
CA SER A 30 -9.91 16.74 46.00
C SER A 30 -9.33 17.47 44.80
N ARG A 31 -8.46 18.48 45.03
CA ARG A 31 -7.76 19.19 43.94
C ARG A 31 -6.80 18.27 43.20
N LEU A 32 -6.08 17.42 43.90
CA LEU A 32 -5.12 16.49 43.29
C LEU A 32 -5.84 15.41 42.48
N THR A 33 -6.93 14.85 43.01
CA THR A 33 -7.79 13.91 42.30
C THR A 33 -8.39 14.54 41.05
N ALA A 34 -8.87 15.78 41.13
CA ALA A 34 -9.38 16.49 39.96
C ALA A 34 -8.31 16.70 38.88
N LYS A 35 -7.06 17.02 39.27
CA LYS A 35 -5.94 17.12 38.32
C LYS A 35 -5.59 15.77 37.70
N HIS A 36 -5.53 14.72 38.51
CA HIS A 36 -5.24 13.36 38.01
C HIS A 36 -6.30 12.90 37.01
N ASN A 37 -7.58 13.14 37.32
CA ASN A 37 -8.68 12.80 36.42
C ASN A 37 -8.61 13.58 35.10
N ARG A 38 -8.27 14.88 35.13
CA ARG A 38 -8.08 15.68 33.90
C ARG A 38 -6.95 15.13 33.04
N ILE A 39 -5.79 14.87 33.64
CA ILE A 39 -4.64 14.32 32.92
C ILE A 39 -4.99 12.94 32.34
N SER A 40 -5.64 12.08 33.13
CA SER A 40 -6.08 10.76 32.66
C SER A 40 -7.07 10.86 31.49
N GLN A 41 -7.95 11.85 31.50
CA GLN A 41 -8.89 12.09 30.41
C GLN A 41 -8.18 12.59 29.15
N GLU A 42 -7.23 13.53 29.29
CA GLU A 42 -6.39 14.00 28.18
C GLU A 42 -5.59 12.86 27.55
N PHE A 43 -5.01 11.96 28.37
CA PHE A 43 -4.35 10.76 27.88
C PHE A 43 -5.29 9.82 27.14
N SER A 44 -6.51 9.62 27.63
CA SER A 44 -7.50 8.76 26.97
C SER A 44 -7.89 9.31 25.59
N ILE A 45 -8.07 10.62 25.47
CA ILE A 45 -8.39 11.28 24.19
C ILE A 45 -7.20 11.19 23.23
N MET A 46 -5.98 11.40 23.74
CA MET A 46 -4.76 11.29 22.93
C MET A 46 -4.57 9.87 22.39
N GLU A 47 -4.84 8.85 23.22
CA GLU A 47 -4.77 7.44 22.81
C GLU A 47 -5.79 7.12 21.72
N GLU A 48 -7.03 7.64 21.84
CA GLU A 48 -8.07 7.50 20.81
C GLU A 48 -7.63 8.12 19.48
N HIS A 49 -7.11 9.34 19.49
CA HIS A 49 -6.57 9.99 18.29
C HIS A 49 -5.37 9.24 17.69
N TYR A 50 -4.49 8.68 18.52
CA TYR A 50 -3.38 7.89 18.05
C TYR A 50 -3.86 6.61 17.34
N GLN A 51 -4.87 5.94 17.90
CA GLN A 51 -5.45 4.75 17.28
C GLN A 51 -6.18 5.07 15.98
N GLU A 52 -6.92 6.18 15.92
CA GLU A 52 -7.58 6.65 14.69
C GLU A 52 -6.58 6.96 13.58
N LEU A 53 -5.49 7.68 13.92
CA LEU A 53 -4.44 8.00 12.96
C LEU A 53 -3.72 6.74 12.47
N LYS A 54 -3.45 5.79 13.38
CA LYS A 54 -2.83 4.51 13.03
C LYS A 54 -3.71 3.70 12.10
N ALA A 55 -5.02 3.60 12.39
CA ALA A 55 -5.97 2.91 11.54
C ALA A 55 -6.05 3.55 10.14
N SER A 56 -6.04 4.87 10.07
CA SER A 56 -6.03 5.62 8.81
C SER A 56 -4.79 5.32 7.98
N LEU A 57 -3.61 5.27 8.62
CA LEU A 57 -2.35 4.96 7.96
C LEU A 57 -2.29 3.51 7.48
N ASP A 58 -2.83 2.56 8.25
CA ASP A 58 -2.92 1.16 7.84
C ASP A 58 -3.88 0.98 6.65
N ASN A 59 -5.01 1.70 6.61
CA ASN A 59 -5.91 1.73 5.45
C ASN A 59 -5.22 2.32 4.21
N GLU A 60 -4.42 3.38 4.37
CA GLU A 60 -3.68 3.97 3.25
C GLU A 60 -2.63 3.00 2.68
N LYS A 61 -1.92 2.27 3.54
CA LYS A 61 -0.99 1.22 3.11
C LYS A 61 -1.69 0.11 2.36
N GLU A 62 -2.86 -0.32 2.82
CA GLU A 62 -3.65 -1.34 2.13
C GLU A 62 -4.10 -0.83 0.76
N PHE A 63 -4.60 0.40 0.69
CA PHE A 63 -4.98 1.05 -0.57
C PHE A 63 -3.79 1.15 -1.54
N GLN A 64 -2.61 1.56 -1.07
CA GLN A 64 -1.41 1.60 -1.92
C GLN A 64 -1.01 0.21 -2.43
N LYS A 65 -1.12 -0.82 -1.59
CA LYS A 65 -0.85 -2.21 -1.99
C LYS A 65 -1.81 -2.67 -3.07
N ASP A 66 -3.09 -2.35 -2.95
CA ASP A 66 -4.10 -2.70 -3.95
C ASP A 66 -3.93 -1.90 -5.24
N LEU A 67 -3.53 -0.63 -5.15
CA LEU A 67 -3.20 0.19 -6.30
C LEU A 67 -1.98 -0.36 -7.06
N GLN A 68 -0.95 -0.83 -6.35
CA GLN A 68 0.20 -1.50 -6.98
C GLN A 68 -0.21 -2.78 -7.70
N LYS A 69 -1.07 -3.62 -7.08
CA LYS A 69 -1.60 -4.83 -7.76
C LYS A 69 -2.41 -4.47 -8.99
N ALA A 70 -3.25 -3.43 -8.89
CA ALA A 70 -4.05 -2.93 -10.01
C ALA A 70 -3.15 -2.42 -11.14
N GLU A 71 -2.11 -1.65 -10.84
CA GLU A 71 -1.14 -1.17 -11.82
C GLU A 71 -0.46 -2.31 -12.58
N VAL A 72 0.00 -3.36 -11.87
CA VAL A 72 0.58 -4.56 -12.51
C VAL A 72 -0.45 -5.24 -13.41
N THR A 73 -1.69 -5.38 -12.95
CA THR A 73 -2.76 -6.01 -13.73
C THR A 73 -3.10 -5.19 -14.97
N THR A 74 -3.20 -3.87 -14.85
CA THR A 74 -3.45 -2.97 -15.99
C THR A 74 -2.30 -2.98 -16.98
N LYS A 75 -1.04 -3.04 -16.52
CA LYS A 75 0.14 -3.20 -17.39
C LYS A 75 0.11 -4.51 -18.16
N LEU A 76 -0.33 -5.61 -17.54
CA LEU A 76 -0.50 -6.90 -18.21
C LEU A 76 -1.72 -6.94 -19.14
N GLN A 77 -2.74 -6.13 -18.85
CA GLN A 77 -3.94 -5.98 -19.67
C GLN A 77 -3.81 -4.95 -20.79
N ILE A 78 -2.65 -4.31 -20.98
CA ILE A 78 -2.42 -3.44 -22.13
C ILE A 78 -2.76 -4.25 -23.39
N PRO A 79 -3.82 -3.87 -24.14
CA PRO A 79 -4.20 -4.58 -25.34
C PRO A 79 -3.00 -4.55 -26.29
N ARG A 80 -2.67 -5.70 -26.87
CA ARG A 80 -1.57 -5.88 -27.84
C ARG A 80 -1.61 -4.87 -29.00
N ILE A 81 -2.76 -4.21 -29.20
CA ILE A 81 -2.99 -3.13 -30.15
C ILE A 81 -2.12 -1.89 -29.87
N LYS A 82 -1.85 -1.52 -28.61
CA LYS A 82 -0.96 -0.37 -28.31
C LYS A 82 0.50 -0.62 -28.66
N TYR A 83 0.97 -1.87 -28.54
CA TYR A 83 2.30 -2.26 -29.04
C TYR A 83 2.40 -2.23 -30.57
N LEU A 84 1.26 -2.31 -31.27
CA LEU A 84 1.18 -2.15 -32.72
C LEU A 84 1.19 -0.67 -33.14
N GLU A 85 0.68 0.25 -32.32
CA GLU A 85 0.63 1.69 -32.62
C GLU A 85 1.93 2.44 -32.28
N GLU A 86 2.66 2.04 -31.22
CA GLU A 86 3.98 2.61 -30.90
C GLU A 86 5.14 1.95 -31.67
N GLY A 87 4.88 0.84 -32.37
CA GLY A 87 5.80 0.20 -33.32
C GLY A 87 5.82 0.86 -34.71
N ASN A 88 5.58 2.17 -34.78
CA ASN A 88 5.54 2.95 -36.02
C ASN A 88 6.95 3.34 -36.52
N ASP A 89 7.97 2.57 -36.16
CA ASP A 89 9.29 2.61 -36.78
C ASP A 89 9.44 1.36 -37.64
N SER A 90 9.04 1.49 -38.91
CA SER A 90 9.16 0.48 -39.97
C SER A 90 8.50 -0.87 -39.67
N THR A 91 7.40 -1.13 -40.37
CA THR A 91 6.81 -2.45 -40.65
C THR A 91 7.81 -3.36 -41.39
N ASP A 92 8.92 -3.66 -40.74
CA ASP A 92 9.88 -4.61 -41.26
C ASP A 92 9.35 -5.99 -40.90
N ALA A 93 8.74 -6.64 -41.89
CA ALA A 93 8.36 -8.05 -41.79
C ALA A 93 9.52 -8.82 -41.16
N PRO A 94 9.28 -9.68 -40.15
CA PRO A 94 10.35 -10.42 -39.47
C PRO A 94 11.37 -10.94 -40.46
N GLU A 95 12.66 -10.74 -40.19
CA GLU A 95 13.77 -11.02 -41.14
C GLU A 95 13.68 -12.41 -41.78
N ARG A 96 13.12 -13.38 -41.03
CA ARG A 96 12.84 -14.74 -41.50
C ARG A 96 11.95 -14.79 -42.74
N TYR A 97 10.95 -13.93 -42.86
CA TYR A 97 10.07 -13.88 -44.04
C TYR A 97 10.73 -13.22 -45.24
N LYS A 98 11.65 -12.27 -45.00
CA LYS A 98 12.47 -11.68 -46.08
C LYS A 98 13.42 -12.71 -46.68
N TYR A 99 14.08 -13.50 -45.83
CA TYR A 99 14.97 -14.57 -46.29
C TYR A 99 14.22 -15.63 -47.09
N ILE A 100 13.02 -15.99 -46.66
CA ILE A 100 12.17 -16.97 -47.37
C ILE A 100 11.70 -16.40 -48.72
N LYS A 101 11.44 -15.10 -48.83
CA LYS A 101 11.14 -14.44 -50.11
C LYS A 101 12.32 -14.52 -51.08
N GLU A 102 13.54 -14.25 -50.62
CA GLU A 102 14.74 -14.37 -51.46
C GLU A 102 14.93 -15.81 -51.94
N LEU A 103 14.71 -16.80 -51.07
CA LEU A 103 14.74 -18.21 -51.46
C LEU A 103 13.64 -18.57 -52.48
N LEU A 104 12.42 -18.06 -52.30
CA LEU A 104 11.33 -18.24 -53.26
C LEU A 104 11.64 -17.61 -54.63
N ALA A 105 12.39 -16.50 -54.67
CA ALA A 105 12.83 -15.86 -55.92
C ALA A 105 13.86 -16.71 -56.70
N HIS A 106 14.47 -17.70 -56.05
CA HIS A 106 15.40 -18.67 -56.64
C HIS A 106 14.75 -20.04 -56.95
N ASP A 107 13.43 -20.10 -57.15
CA ASP A 107 12.65 -21.32 -57.45
C ASP A 107 12.78 -22.43 -56.39
N PHE A 108 12.90 -22.05 -55.12
CA PHE A 108 12.77 -22.99 -54.01
C PHE A 108 11.30 -23.31 -53.76
N ASP A 109 10.95 -24.59 -53.84
CA ASP A 109 9.62 -25.09 -53.46
C ASP A 109 9.60 -25.49 -51.97
N SER A 110 8.41 -25.80 -51.46
CA SER A 110 8.21 -26.22 -50.06
C SER A 110 9.06 -27.43 -49.64
N ASN A 111 9.33 -28.35 -50.56
CA ASN A 111 10.15 -29.53 -50.31
C ASN A 111 11.63 -29.18 -50.16
N LYS A 112 12.16 -28.28 -51.01
CA LYS A 112 13.53 -27.78 -50.87
C LYS A 112 13.70 -26.89 -49.65
N LEU A 113 12.71 -26.06 -49.34
CA LEU A 113 12.74 -25.18 -48.16
C LEU A 113 12.73 -26.00 -46.86
N SER A 114 11.88 -27.03 -46.79
CA SER A 114 11.82 -27.92 -45.63
C SER A 114 13.13 -28.68 -45.41
N SER A 115 13.76 -29.14 -46.50
CA SER A 115 15.08 -29.78 -46.45
C SER A 115 16.20 -28.82 -46.05
N LEU A 116 16.17 -27.58 -46.58
CA LEU A 116 17.19 -26.55 -46.32
C LEU A 116 17.14 -26.05 -44.86
N LEU A 117 15.95 -25.82 -44.34
CA LEU A 117 15.74 -25.28 -42.99
C LEU A 117 15.59 -26.39 -41.93
N CYS A 118 15.64 -27.66 -42.33
CA CYS A 118 15.42 -28.82 -41.45
C CYS A 118 14.08 -28.75 -40.69
N ILE A 119 13.03 -28.32 -41.37
CA ILE A 119 11.66 -28.18 -40.84
C ILE A 119 10.70 -29.13 -41.57
N SER A 120 9.47 -29.24 -41.08
CA SER A 120 8.45 -30.02 -41.79
C SER A 120 7.99 -29.31 -43.07
N THR A 121 7.53 -30.07 -44.07
CA THR A 121 6.93 -29.50 -45.31
C THR A 121 5.73 -28.62 -45.00
N ARG A 122 4.92 -28.99 -44.00
CA ARG A 122 3.78 -28.20 -43.54
C ARG A 122 4.20 -26.85 -42.95
N GLU A 123 5.32 -26.81 -42.25
CA GLU A 123 5.88 -25.58 -41.69
C GLU A 123 6.48 -24.70 -42.80
N ALA A 124 7.14 -25.30 -43.79
CA ALA A 124 7.58 -24.59 -44.99
C ALA A 124 6.41 -23.95 -45.75
N ASP A 125 5.29 -24.66 -45.95
CA ASP A 125 4.08 -24.11 -46.58
C ASP A 125 3.51 -22.92 -45.79
N GLN A 126 3.48 -23.03 -44.46
CA GLN A 126 3.03 -21.95 -43.59
C GLN A 126 3.93 -20.72 -43.71
N LEU A 127 5.25 -20.90 -43.74
CA LEU A 127 6.18 -19.80 -43.89
C LEU A 127 6.08 -19.12 -45.26
N ILE A 128 5.85 -19.89 -46.33
CA ILE A 128 5.60 -19.36 -47.68
C ILE A 128 4.29 -18.55 -47.72
N ALA A 129 3.23 -19.05 -47.07
CA ALA A 129 1.96 -18.34 -46.98
C ALA A 129 2.11 -17.03 -46.19
N LEU A 130 2.80 -17.07 -45.06
CA LEU A 130 3.05 -15.91 -44.20
C LEU A 130 3.95 -14.87 -44.88
N SER A 131 4.96 -15.30 -45.63
CA SER A 131 5.81 -14.38 -46.40
C SER A 131 5.03 -13.66 -47.49
N ARG A 132 4.00 -14.27 -48.09
CA ARG A 132 3.14 -13.60 -49.07
C ARG A 132 2.25 -12.54 -48.43
N ILE A 133 1.67 -12.85 -47.26
CA ILE A 133 0.80 -11.92 -46.52
C ILE A 133 1.59 -10.72 -46.01
N ALA A 134 2.80 -10.94 -45.50
CA ALA A 134 3.66 -9.86 -45.01
C ALA A 134 4.18 -8.92 -46.12
N ASN A 135 4.01 -9.28 -47.40
CA ASN A 135 4.40 -8.47 -48.57
C ASN A 135 3.18 -7.98 -49.40
N SER A 136 1.94 -8.22 -48.96
CA SER A 136 0.73 -7.80 -49.69
C SER A 136 0.21 -6.42 -49.29
N GLU A 137 1.11 -5.53 -48.84
CA GLU A 137 0.90 -4.09 -48.72
C GLU A 137 1.67 -3.35 -49.82
#